data_AF-A0A3C0Y5G5-F1
#
_entry.id   AF-A0A3C0Y5G5-F1
#
_cell.length_a   1.000
_cell.length_b   1.000
_cell.length_c   1.000
_cell.angle_alpha   90.00
_cell.angle_beta   90.00
_cell.angle_gamma   90.00
#
_symmetry.space_group_name_H-M   'P 1'
#
loop_
_entity.id
_entity.type
_entity.pdbx_description
1 polymer ?
#
loop_
_entity_poly.entity_id
_entity_poly.type
_entity_poly.pdbx_seq_one_letter_code
_entity_poly.pdbx_strand_id
1 'polypeptide(L)'
;MRQRVSQEETSVALYWDFENLHASLAEARQEGAYSKQDNRFKVQEPLIDVQAVVELAASFGPIAINRAYCNWQYFSRYRDALLQSAVELIQLFPPGGSAKNGADIKLCLDAMEDLGRFSHIGTVIIVG
;
A
#
# COMPACT_ATOMS: atom_id res chain seq x y z
N MET A 1 -2.40 -45.39 -6.08
CA MET A 1 -1.63 -44.25 -6.63
C MET A 1 -2.27 -42.98 -6.07
N ARG A 2 -1.71 -42.41 -4.99
CA ARG A 2 -2.22 -41.16 -4.42
C ARG A 2 -1.76 -40.03 -5.34
N GLN A 3 -2.69 -39.37 -6.04
CA GLN A 3 -2.42 -38.10 -6.70
C GLN A 3 -1.89 -37.14 -5.62
N ARG A 4 -0.64 -36.69 -5.78
CA ARG A 4 -0.21 -35.45 -5.15
C ARG A 4 -1.09 -34.37 -5.78
N VAL A 5 -2.04 -33.85 -5.02
CA VAL A 5 -2.62 -32.54 -5.32
C VAL A 5 -1.41 -31.61 -5.40
N SER A 6 -1.13 -31.08 -6.58
CA SER A 6 -0.20 -29.96 -6.72
C SER A 6 -0.70 -28.91 -5.75
N GLN A 7 0.07 -28.55 -4.72
CA GLN A 7 -0.21 -27.31 -4.00
C GLN A 7 -0.19 -26.23 -5.08
N GLU A 8 -1.35 -25.66 -5.40
CA GLU A 8 -1.37 -24.41 -6.15
C GLU A 8 -0.52 -23.44 -5.32
N GLU A 9 0.57 -22.94 -5.90
CA GLU A 9 1.41 -21.95 -5.24
C GLU A 9 0.53 -20.72 -5.02
N THR A 10 0.05 -20.55 -3.80
CA THR A 10 -0.75 -19.40 -3.40
C THR A 10 0.12 -18.15 -3.43
N SER A 11 -0.36 -17.09 -4.04
CA SER A 11 0.32 -15.80 -4.10
C SER A 11 -0.22 -14.82 -3.08
N VAL A 12 0.51 -13.72 -2.92
CA VAL A 12 0.21 -12.62 -2.01
C VAL A 12 -0.28 -11.41 -2.80
N ALA A 13 -1.35 -10.78 -2.29
CA ALA A 13 -1.76 -9.45 -2.70
C ALA A 13 -1.46 -8.45 -1.57
N LEU A 14 -0.68 -7.42 -1.87
CA LEU A 14 -0.22 -6.39 -0.95
C LEU A 14 -0.83 -5.04 -1.33
N TYR A 15 -1.61 -4.46 -0.44
CA TYR A 15 -2.27 -3.17 -0.62
C TYR A 15 -1.82 -2.20 0.47
N TRP A 16 -1.48 -0.97 0.08
CA TRP A 16 -1.01 0.06 1.01
C TRP A 16 -1.93 1.26 1.02
N ASP A 17 -2.51 1.57 2.17
CA ASP A 17 -2.92 2.93 2.46
C ASP A 17 -1.68 3.75 2.84
N PHE A 18 -0.91 4.12 1.82
CA PHE A 18 0.42 4.69 1.99
C PHE A 18 0.38 6.03 2.70
N GLU A 19 -0.66 6.83 2.43
CA GLU A 19 -0.83 8.13 3.05
C GLU A 19 -1.15 8.01 4.55
N ASN A 20 -2.06 7.10 4.93
CA ASN A 20 -2.38 6.87 6.35
C ASN A 20 -1.20 6.26 7.11
N LEU A 21 -0.46 5.33 6.51
CA LEU A 21 0.73 4.75 7.11
C LEU A 21 1.78 5.82 7.39
N HIS A 22 2.05 6.69 6.40
CA HIS A 22 2.99 7.79 6.56
C HIS A 22 2.51 8.78 7.63
N ALA A 23 1.24 9.17 7.59
CA ALA A 23 0.65 10.09 8.56
C ALA A 23 0.82 9.58 9.99
N SER A 24 0.54 8.30 10.22
CA SER A 24 0.68 7.64 11.52
C SER A 24 2.13 7.67 12.01
N LEU A 25 3.11 7.39 11.14
CA LEU A 25 4.53 7.47 11.48
C LEU A 25 5.01 8.90 11.74
N ALA A 26 4.50 9.88 10.99
CA ALA A 26 4.81 11.29 11.18
C ALA A 26 4.30 11.79 12.53
N GLU A 27 3.04 11.48 12.87
CA GLU A 27 2.44 11.82 14.17
C GLU A 27 3.16 11.11 15.33
N ALA A 28 3.60 9.86 15.15
CA ALA A 28 4.39 9.14 16.15
C ALA A 28 5.80 9.77 16.39
N ARG A 29 6.38 10.42 15.38
CA ARG A 29 7.63 11.18 15.54
C ARG A 29 7.41 12.52 16.22
N GLN A 30 6.33 13.21 15.86
CA GLN A 30 5.97 14.49 16.43
C GLN A 30 4.46 14.73 16.26
N GLU A 31 3.77 14.92 17.38
CA GLU A 31 2.35 15.26 17.38
C GLU A 31 2.10 16.54 16.59
N GLY A 32 1.11 16.50 15.69
CA GLY A 32 0.79 17.62 14.81
C GLY A 32 1.64 17.70 13.53
N ALA A 33 2.58 16.77 13.32
CA ALA A 33 3.49 16.84 12.19
C ALA A 33 2.78 16.68 10.84
N TYR A 34 1.69 15.91 10.77
CA TYR A 34 0.98 15.63 9.52
C TYR A 34 -0.43 16.21 9.48
N SER A 35 -1.09 16.34 10.63
CA SER A 35 -2.46 16.85 10.77
C SER A 35 -2.61 18.33 10.39
N LYS A 36 -1.53 19.11 10.38
CA LYS A 36 -1.55 20.49 9.86
C LYS A 36 -1.59 20.49 8.34
N GLN A 37 -2.57 21.19 7.77
CA GLN A 37 -2.82 21.25 6.32
C GLN A 37 -1.57 21.66 5.52
N ASP A 38 -0.79 22.62 6.04
CA ASP A 38 0.46 23.08 5.42
C ASP A 38 1.54 21.99 5.36
N ASN A 39 1.51 21.04 6.29
CA ASN A 39 2.48 19.94 6.34
C ASN A 39 2.09 18.76 5.46
N ARG A 40 0.80 18.52 5.23
CA ARG A 40 0.31 17.44 4.35
C ARG A 40 0.59 17.72 2.87
N PHE A 41 0.55 18.99 2.46
CA PHE A 41 0.64 19.40 1.06
C PHE A 41 2.01 19.96 0.67
N LYS A 42 3.08 19.34 1.19
CA LYS A 42 4.47 19.61 0.82
C LYS A 42 5.23 18.31 0.61
N VAL A 43 6.45 18.38 0.08
CA VAL A 43 7.30 17.18 -0.08
C VAL A 43 7.55 16.53 1.29
N GLN A 44 7.22 15.24 1.38
CA GLN A 44 7.35 14.43 2.60
C GLN A 44 8.72 13.78 2.71
N GLU A 45 9.22 13.67 3.95
CA GLU A 45 10.44 12.91 4.26
C GLU A 45 10.14 11.41 4.29
N PRO A 46 11.03 10.53 3.81
CA PRO A 46 10.78 9.10 3.88
C PRO A 46 10.81 8.60 5.33
N LEU A 47 9.68 8.06 5.79
CA LEU A 47 9.50 7.46 7.12
C LEU A 47 9.28 5.94 7.07
N ILE A 48 8.84 5.43 5.92
CA ILE A 48 8.43 4.02 5.74
C ILE A 48 9.61 3.26 5.15
N ASP A 49 9.97 2.15 5.79
CA ASP A 49 10.87 1.15 5.20
C ASP A 49 10.05 0.24 4.26
N VAL A 50 9.94 0.66 3.00
CA VAL A 50 9.15 -0.05 1.99
C VAL A 50 9.70 -1.45 1.75
N GLN A 51 11.04 -1.57 1.68
CA GLN A 51 11.70 -2.84 1.39
C GLN A 51 11.42 -3.87 2.49
N ALA A 52 11.54 -3.48 3.76
CA ALA A 52 11.30 -4.40 4.88
C ALA A 52 9.87 -4.97 4.88
N VAL A 53 8.86 -4.15 4.57
CA VAL A 53 7.45 -4.60 4.51
C VAL A 53 7.22 -5.50 3.30
N VAL A 54 7.83 -5.22 2.15
CA VAL A 54 7.73 -6.07 0.95
C VAL A 54 8.43 -7.41 1.19
N GLU A 55 9.59 -7.43 1.84
CA GLU A 55 10.29 -8.65 2.23
C GLU A 55 9.46 -9.50 3.20
N LEU A 56 8.81 -8.87 4.18
CA LEU A 56 7.86 -9.54 5.06
C LEU A 56 6.69 -10.13 4.26
N ALA A 57 6.09 -9.36 3.35
CA ALA A 57 5.00 -9.85 2.51
C ALA A 57 5.42 -11.04 1.64
N ALA A 58 6.62 -10.98 1.05
CA ALA A 58 7.18 -12.05 0.23
C ALA A 58 7.46 -13.34 1.02
N SER A 59 7.59 -13.25 2.35
CA SER A 59 7.73 -14.45 3.20
C SER A 59 6.47 -15.31 3.25
N PHE A 60 5.31 -14.77 2.87
CA PHE A 60 4.02 -15.50 2.78
C PHE A 60 3.79 -16.16 1.41
N GLY A 61 4.62 -15.84 0.41
CA GLY A 61 4.50 -16.34 -0.96
C GLY A 61 4.89 -15.30 -2.00
N PRO A 62 4.92 -15.67 -3.30
CA PRO A 62 5.21 -14.73 -4.37
C PRO A 62 4.18 -13.60 -4.39
N ILE A 63 4.63 -12.35 -4.47
CA ILE A 63 3.75 -11.18 -4.54
C ILE A 63 3.23 -11.06 -5.98
N ALA A 64 1.94 -11.28 -6.16
CA ALA A 64 1.27 -11.13 -7.46
C ALA A 64 0.70 -9.72 -7.65
N ILE A 65 0.35 -9.04 -6.56
CA ILE A 65 -0.23 -7.69 -6.57
C ILE A 65 0.49 -6.86 -5.50
N ASN A 66 0.95 -5.67 -5.87
CA ASN A 66 1.57 -4.72 -4.95
C ASN A 66 1.11 -3.31 -5.32
N ARG A 67 0.10 -2.77 -4.61
CA ARG A 67 -0.57 -1.50 -4.94
C ARG A 67 -0.56 -0.54 -3.78
N ALA A 68 -0.08 0.67 -4.00
CA ALA A 68 -0.11 1.72 -3.00
C ALA A 68 -1.03 2.87 -3.41
N TYR A 69 -1.80 3.37 -2.45
CA TYR A 69 -2.80 4.41 -2.62
C TYR A 69 -2.32 5.69 -1.92
N CYS A 70 -2.12 6.76 -2.68
CA CYS A 70 -1.59 8.01 -2.14
C CYS A 70 -1.83 9.20 -3.08
N ASN A 71 -1.73 10.41 -2.55
CA ASN A 71 -1.44 11.58 -3.37
C ASN A 71 0.06 11.72 -3.62
N TRP A 72 0.58 11.09 -4.69
CA TRP A 72 2.02 10.99 -4.98
C TRP A 72 2.71 12.33 -5.29
N GLN A 73 1.96 13.41 -5.52
CA GLN A 73 2.49 14.76 -5.70
C GLN A 73 3.47 15.16 -4.57
N TYR A 74 3.22 14.67 -3.35
CA TYR A 74 3.95 15.04 -2.15
C TYR A 74 4.97 13.99 -1.69
N PHE A 75 5.00 12.81 -2.32
CA PHE A 75 5.75 11.64 -1.85
C PHE A 75 6.92 11.27 -2.77
N SER A 76 7.42 12.23 -3.55
CA SER A 76 8.46 12.02 -4.56
C SER A 76 9.77 11.42 -4.02
N ARG A 77 10.07 11.59 -2.72
CA ARG A 77 11.27 11.04 -2.07
C ARG A 77 11.24 9.53 -1.88
N TYR A 78 10.07 8.90 -2.00
CA TYR A 78 9.93 7.44 -1.95
C TYR A 78 10.14 6.76 -3.31
N ARG A 79 10.35 7.54 -4.39
CA ARG A 79 10.41 7.06 -5.78
C ARG A 79 11.25 5.79 -5.94
N ASP A 80 12.50 5.83 -5.49
CA ASP A 80 13.45 4.75 -5.75
C ASP A 80 13.06 3.48 -5.00
N ALA A 81 12.65 3.61 -3.73
CA ALA A 81 12.19 2.48 -2.92
C ALA A 81 10.92 1.81 -3.49
N LEU A 82 9.96 2.62 -3.95
CA LEU A 82 8.72 2.14 -4.58
C LEU A 82 8.99 1.45 -5.92
N LEU A 83 9.86 2.03 -6.75
CA LEU A 83 10.23 1.47 -8.05
C LEU A 83 10.98 0.14 -7.89
N GLN A 84 11.96 0.09 -6.99
CA GLN A 84 12.72 -1.14 -6.70
C GLN A 84 11.82 -2.26 -6.16
N SER A 85 10.75 -1.90 -5.47
CA SER A 85 9.78 -2.83 -4.90
C SER A 85 8.63 -3.20 -5.84
N ALA A 86 8.68 -2.76 -7.11
CA ALA A 86 7.63 -2.98 -8.11
C ALA A 86 6.22 -2.61 -7.63
N VAL A 87 6.10 -1.51 -6.87
CA VAL A 87 4.81 -1.01 -6.37
C VAL A 87 4.06 -0.29 -7.49
N GLU A 88 2.84 -0.71 -7.78
CA GLU A 88 1.90 0.02 -8.62
C GLU A 88 1.34 1.23 -7.84
N LEU A 89 1.57 2.43 -8.38
CA LEU A 89 1.21 3.69 -7.71
C LEU A 89 -0.19 4.14 -8.15
N ILE A 90 -1.17 4.03 -7.26
CA ILE A 90 -2.53 4.53 -7.48
C ILE A 90 -2.62 5.96 -6.97
N GLN A 91 -2.71 6.91 -7.91
CA GLN A 91 -2.83 8.33 -7.60
C GLN A 91 -4.23 8.67 -7.13
N LEU A 92 -4.30 9.35 -5.99
CA LEU A 92 -5.54 9.89 -5.43
C LEU A 92 -5.48 11.41 -5.33
N PHE A 93 -6.58 12.07 -5.69
CA PHE A 93 -6.77 13.49 -5.45
C PHE A 93 -7.94 13.67 -4.48
N PRO A 94 -7.69 13.99 -3.20
CA PRO A 94 -8.77 14.23 -2.26
C PRO A 94 -9.58 15.45 -2.73
N PRO A 95 -10.91 15.35 -2.93
CA PRO A 95 -11.72 16.45 -3.45
C PRO A 95 -11.98 17.59 -2.44
N GLY A 96 -11.12 17.72 -1.40
CA GLY A 96 -11.21 18.70 -0.32
C GLY A 96 -10.93 18.09 1.05
N GLY A 97 -10.83 18.93 2.09
CA GLY A 97 -10.49 18.50 3.46
C GLY A 97 -11.49 17.54 4.12
N SER A 98 -12.70 17.41 3.59
CA SER A 98 -13.77 16.55 4.11
C SER A 98 -13.84 15.17 3.46
N ALA A 99 -13.16 14.94 2.35
CA ALA A 99 -13.20 13.67 1.64
C ALA A 99 -12.05 12.77 2.09
N LYS A 100 -12.20 12.24 3.30
CA LYS A 100 -11.15 11.49 4.02
C LYS A 100 -11.07 10.01 3.63
N ASN A 101 -12.12 9.45 3.02
CA ASN A 101 -12.24 7.98 2.82
C ASN A 101 -11.97 7.53 1.38
N GLY A 102 -11.44 8.40 0.52
CA GLY A 102 -11.26 8.09 -0.90
C GLY A 102 -10.27 6.94 -1.14
N ALA A 103 -9.21 6.88 -0.34
CA ALA A 103 -8.22 5.81 -0.40
C ALA A 103 -8.81 4.47 0.03
N ASP A 104 -9.44 4.43 1.21
CA ASP A 104 -10.08 3.22 1.74
C ASP A 104 -11.09 2.62 0.75
N ILE A 105 -11.96 3.46 0.18
CA ILE A 105 -12.98 3.01 -0.77
C ILE A 105 -12.33 2.42 -2.02
N LYS A 106 -11.33 3.11 -2.60
CA LYS A 106 -10.67 2.67 -3.82
C LYS A 106 -9.87 1.39 -3.59
N LEU A 107 -9.14 1.29 -2.48
CA LEU A 107 -8.41 0.09 -2.06
C LEU A 107 -9.38 -1.08 -1.91
N CYS A 108 -10.49 -0.91 -1.19
CA CYS A 108 -11.50 -1.97 -1.02
C CYS A 108 -12.04 -2.47 -2.36
N LEU A 109 -12.39 -1.55 -3.27
CA LEU A 109 -12.93 -1.90 -4.59
C LEU A 109 -11.92 -2.67 -5.43
N ASP A 110 -10.66 -2.23 -5.46
CA ASP A 110 -9.61 -2.90 -6.22
C ASP A 110 -9.30 -4.29 -5.64
N ALA A 111 -9.19 -4.40 -4.32
CA ALA A 111 -8.98 -5.68 -3.66
C ALA A 111 -10.14 -6.67 -3.94
N MET A 112 -11.39 -6.21 -3.88
CA MET A 112 -12.54 -7.06 -4.22
C MET A 112 -12.52 -7.50 -5.68
N GLU A 113 -12.17 -6.61 -6.61
CA GLU A 113 -12.06 -6.93 -8.04
C GLU A 113 -10.93 -7.94 -8.30
N ASP A 114 -9.76 -7.71 -7.72
CA ASP A 114 -8.59 -8.59 -7.86
C ASP A 114 -8.87 -9.99 -7.33
N LEU A 115 -9.45 -10.11 -6.13
CA LEU A 115 -9.78 -11.40 -5.54
C LEU A 115 -10.85 -12.15 -6.34
N GLY A 116 -11.75 -11.42 -7.01
CA GLY A 116 -12.70 -12.01 -7.95
C GLY A 116 -12.06 -12.50 -9.25
N ARG A 117 -10.94 -11.90 -9.68
CA ARG A 117 -10.23 -12.23 -10.93
C ARG A 117 -9.12 -13.26 -10.74
N PHE A 118 -8.42 -13.24 -9.62
CA PHE A 118 -7.20 -13.99 -9.38
C PHE A 118 -7.39 -15.04 -8.26
N SER A 119 -7.86 -16.23 -8.64
CA SER A 119 -8.15 -17.32 -7.70
C SER A 119 -6.94 -17.89 -6.96
N HIS A 120 -5.72 -17.58 -7.42
CA HIS A 120 -4.46 -18.05 -6.84
C HIS A 120 -3.97 -17.16 -5.68
N ILE A 121 -4.61 -16.01 -5.43
CA ILE A 121 -4.32 -15.17 -4.26
C ILE A 121 -4.79 -15.90 -3.01
N GLY A 122 -3.85 -16.37 -2.19
CA GLY A 122 -4.15 -17.07 -0.92
C GLY A 122 -3.92 -16.21 0.32
N THR A 123 -3.16 -15.12 0.21
CA THR A 123 -2.89 -14.19 1.31
C THR A 123 -3.10 -12.75 0.86
N VAL A 124 -3.81 -11.98 1.66
CA VAL A 124 -4.03 -10.55 1.46
C VAL A 124 -3.40 -9.81 2.63
N ILE A 125 -2.54 -8.84 2.32
CA ILE A 125 -1.89 -7.98 3.30
C ILE A 125 -2.32 -6.54 3.02
N ILE A 126 -2.86 -5.88 4.04
CA ILE A 126 -3.23 -4.46 4.00
C ILE A 126 -2.33 -3.73 4.99
N VAL A 127 -1.68 -2.66 4.55
CA VAL A 127 -0.77 -1.84 5.36
C VAL A 127 -1.30 -0.41 5.39
N GLY A 128 -1.48 0.18 6.57
CA GLY A 128 -2.06 1.51 6.77
C GLY A 128 -1.81 2.05 8.17
#